data_AF-A0A6L4AWJ2-F1
#
_entry.id   AF-A0A6L4AWJ2-F1
#
_cell.length_a   1.000
_cell.length_b   1.000
_cell.length_c   1.000
_cell.angle_alpha   90.00
_cell.angle_beta   90.00
_cell.angle_gamma   90.00
#
_symmetry.space_group_name_H-M   'P 1'
#
loop_
_entity.id
_entity.type
_entity.pdbx_description
1 polymer ?
#
loop_
_entity_poly.entity_id
_entity_poly.type
_entity_poly.pdbx_seq_one_letter_code
_entity_poly.pdbx_strand_id
1 'polypeptide(L)'
;MPHIITEPCIGTKDTACVDVCPVDCIYGKSEDWEMLYIHPEECIDCGLCVDACPVQAIYPQEEVPEKWAAFIARNYEHFNLTAP
;
A
#
# COMPACT_ATOMS: atom_id res chain seq x y z
N MET A 1 1.88 -12.50 2.06
CA MET A 1 2.00 -11.79 0.75
C MET A 1 2.18 -10.29 1.02
N PRO A 2 2.60 -9.46 0.07
CA PRO A 2 2.72 -8.03 0.36
C PRO A 2 1.35 -7.42 0.69
N HIS A 3 1.39 -6.32 1.42
CA HIS A 3 0.21 -5.50 1.67
C HIS A 3 0.00 -4.53 0.50
N ILE A 4 -1.26 -4.23 0.20
CA ILE A 4 -1.68 -3.43 -0.95
C ILE A 4 -2.46 -2.22 -0.44
N ILE A 5 -2.05 -1.03 -0.88
CA ILE A 5 -2.81 0.19 -0.64
C ILE A 5 -3.86 0.33 -1.74
N THR A 6 -5.09 0.61 -1.35
CA THR A 6 -6.27 0.72 -2.22
C THR A 6 -6.79 2.15 -2.30
N GLU A 7 -7.89 2.33 -3.05
CA GLU A 7 -8.54 3.62 -3.33
C GLU A 7 -8.70 4.60 -2.15
N PRO A 8 -9.01 4.20 -0.90
CA PRO A 8 -9.26 5.16 0.18
C PRO A 8 -8.03 6.02 0.54
N CYS A 9 -6.83 5.62 0.10
CA CYS A 9 -5.62 6.41 0.30
C CYS A 9 -5.52 7.62 -0.65
N ILE A 10 -6.25 7.62 -1.77
CA ILE A 10 -6.18 8.70 -2.77
C ILE A 10 -6.65 10.01 -2.15
N GLY A 11 -5.81 11.04 -2.23
CA GLY A 11 -6.09 12.38 -1.68
C GLY A 11 -5.92 12.52 -0.16
N THR A 12 -6.01 11.44 0.61
CA THR A 12 -5.79 11.47 2.07
C THR A 12 -4.31 11.60 2.42
N LYS A 13 -3.47 10.72 1.86
CA LYS A 13 -2.01 10.67 2.08
C LYS A 13 -1.55 10.93 3.53
N ASP A 14 -2.21 10.30 4.51
CA ASP A 14 -2.00 10.58 5.95
C ASP A 14 -0.59 10.23 6.47
N THR A 15 0.09 9.27 5.84
CA THR A 15 1.45 8.81 6.18
C THR A 15 1.65 8.07 7.51
N ALA A 16 0.64 7.89 8.38
CA ALA A 16 0.78 7.12 9.62
C ALA A 16 1.26 5.67 9.41
N CYS A 17 0.91 5.06 8.27
CA CYS A 17 1.38 3.73 7.91
C CYS A 17 2.90 3.67 7.66
N VAL A 18 3.54 4.78 7.30
CA VAL A 18 4.98 4.86 7.06
C VAL A 18 5.74 4.74 8.39
N ASP A 19 5.28 5.43 9.43
CA ASP A 19 5.97 5.49 10.73
C ASP A 19 5.98 4.16 11.49
N VAL A 20 5.05 3.25 11.16
CA VAL A 20 4.95 1.91 11.77
C VAL A 20 5.62 0.82 10.94
N CYS A 21 6.07 1.13 9.71
CA CYS A 21 6.68 0.13 8.83
C CYS A 21 8.11 -0.19 9.29
N PRO A 22 8.43 -1.43 9.70
CA PRO A 22 9.75 -1.76 10.25
C PRO A 22 10.87 -1.81 9.20
N VAL A 23 10.50 -1.80 7.91
CA VAL A 23 11.43 -1.91 6.76
C VAL A 23 11.32 -0.70 5.83
N ASP A 24 10.57 0.34 6.23
CA ASP A 24 10.39 1.59 5.47
C ASP A 24 9.95 1.39 4.00
N CYS A 25 9.21 0.32 3.70
CA CYS A 25 8.83 -0.06 2.33
C CYS A 25 7.58 0.68 1.78
N ILE A 26 7.21 1.83 2.36
CA ILE A 26 6.01 2.60 1.97
C ILE A 26 6.44 3.95 1.42
N TYR A 27 6.08 4.20 0.17
CA TYR A 27 6.48 5.38 -0.59
C TYR A 27 5.25 6.22 -0.95
N GLY A 28 5.42 7.52 -1.19
CA GLY A 28 4.28 8.42 -1.53
C GLY A 28 4.25 9.76 -0.81
N LYS A 29 5.37 10.16 -0.21
CA LYS A 29 5.56 11.51 0.33
C LYS A 29 5.76 12.58 -0.78
N SER A 30 5.84 12.19 -2.06
CA SER A 30 5.93 13.13 -3.17
C SER A 30 4.55 13.72 -3.53
N GLU A 31 4.51 14.99 -3.94
CA GLU A 31 3.27 15.65 -4.38
C GLU A 31 2.69 15.01 -5.66
N ASP A 32 3.55 14.47 -6.52
CA ASP A 32 3.18 13.95 -7.85
C ASP A 32 2.38 12.64 -7.82
N TRP A 33 2.32 11.96 -6.67
CA TRP A 33 1.67 10.65 -6.56
C TRP A 33 0.25 10.82 -6.07
N GLU A 34 -0.73 10.07 -6.56
CA GLU A 34 -2.12 10.24 -6.11
C GLU A 34 -2.38 9.64 -4.71
N MET A 35 -1.56 8.67 -4.31
CA MET A 35 -1.66 7.87 -3.09
C MET A 35 -0.28 7.36 -2.66
N LEU A 36 -0.21 6.72 -1.49
CA LEU A 36 0.96 5.95 -1.09
C LEU A 36 0.95 4.57 -1.76
N TYR A 37 2.13 3.99 -1.96
CA TYR A 37 2.35 2.65 -2.50
C TYR A 37 3.27 1.85 -1.58
N ILE A 38 2.96 0.57 -1.38
CA ILE A 38 3.81 -0.37 -0.66
C ILE A 38 4.67 -1.10 -1.68
N HIS A 39 5.99 -1.18 -1.46
CA HIS A 39 6.89 -1.94 -2.31
C HIS A 39 6.72 -3.45 -2.09
N PRO A 40 6.20 -4.20 -3.07
CA PRO A 40 5.80 -5.59 -2.89
C PRO A 40 6.94 -6.55 -2.52
N GLU A 41 8.16 -6.33 -3.02
CA GLU A 41 9.31 -7.20 -2.74
C GLU A 41 10.01 -6.88 -1.41
N GLU A 42 9.79 -5.69 -0.84
CA GLU A 42 10.39 -5.28 0.43
C GLU A 42 9.45 -5.52 1.61
N CYS A 43 8.15 -5.58 1.34
CA CYS A 43 7.13 -5.85 2.35
C CYS A 43 7.33 -7.24 2.97
N ILE A 44 7.60 -7.26 4.28
CA ILE A 44 7.79 -8.49 5.06
C ILE A 44 6.50 -9.05 5.68
N ASP A 45 5.34 -8.59 5.24
CA ASP A 45 4.03 -9.10 5.69
C ASP A 45 3.79 -9.03 7.21
N CYS A 46 4.23 -7.94 7.85
CA CYS A 46 4.11 -7.78 9.31
C CYS A 46 2.75 -7.28 9.82
N GLY A 47 1.89 -6.74 8.93
CA GLY A 47 0.53 -6.28 9.26
C GLY A 47 0.39 -4.97 10.02
N LEU A 48 1.47 -4.37 10.53
CA LEU A 48 1.42 -3.17 11.38
C LEU A 48 0.78 -1.94 10.70
N CYS A 49 0.90 -1.84 9.38
CA CYS A 49 0.35 -0.73 8.61
C CYS A 49 -1.18 -0.75 8.47
N VAL A 50 -1.82 -1.92 8.63
CA VAL A 50 -3.27 -2.08 8.46
C VAL A 50 -4.04 -1.28 9.52
N ASP A 51 -3.69 -1.48 10.80
CA ASP A 51 -4.34 -0.80 11.93
C ASP A 51 -3.95 0.68 12.03
N ALA A 52 -2.77 1.04 11.51
CA ALA A 52 -2.28 2.42 11.53
C ALA A 52 -3.00 3.32 10.50
N CYS A 53 -3.62 2.75 9.47
CA CYS A 53 -4.25 3.54 8.41
C CYS A 53 -5.64 4.06 8.87
N PRO A 54 -5.83 5.39 9.04
CA PRO A 54 -7.09 5.93 9.57
C PRO A 54 -8.29 5.75 8.63
N VAL A 55 -8.02 5.57 7.33
CA VAL A 55 -9.03 5.36 6.27
C VAL A 55 -9.16 3.89 5.86
N GLN A 56 -8.46 2.98 6.56
CA GLN A 56 -8.49 1.54 6.31
C GLN A 56 -8.23 1.20 4.83
N ALA A 57 -7.22 1.84 4.23
CA ALA A 57 -6.89 1.66 2.81
C ALA A 57 -5.99 0.45 2.52
N ILE A 58 -5.45 -0.20 3.54
CA ILE A 58 -4.37 -1.19 3.42
C ILE A 58 -4.91 -2.58 3.72
N TYR A 59 -4.70 -3.51 2.79
CA TYR A 59 -5.15 -4.90 2.91
C TYR A 59 -4.01 -5.85 2.58
N PRO A 60 -3.93 -7.03 3.22
CA PRO A 60 -3.18 -8.16 2.69
C PRO A 60 -3.63 -8.44 1.25
N GLN A 61 -2.71 -8.78 0.33
CA GLN A 61 -3.05 -8.96 -1.08
C GLN A 61 -4.21 -9.93 -1.34
N GLU A 62 -4.32 -11.01 -0.56
CA GLU A 62 -5.41 -11.99 -0.64
C GLU A 62 -6.75 -11.51 -0.09
N GLU A 63 -6.72 -10.47 0.73
CA GLU A 63 -7.91 -9.89 1.38
C GLU A 63 -8.36 -8.59 0.70
N VAL A 64 -7.69 -8.19 -0.39
CA VAL A 64 -8.10 -7.01 -1.18
C VAL A 64 -9.53 -7.25 -1.71
N PRO A 65 -10.50 -6.39 -1.36
CA PRO A 65 -11.85 -6.49 -1.90
C PRO A 65 -11.87 -6.48 -3.43
N GLU A 66 -12.76 -7.26 -4.04
CA GLU A 66 -12.84 -7.42 -5.51
C GLU A 66 -12.96 -6.07 -6.25
N LYS A 67 -13.71 -5.12 -5.68
CA LYS A 67 -13.85 -3.75 -6.20
C LYS A 67 -12.52 -3.00 -6.35
N TRP A 68 -11.49 -3.40 -5.62
CA TRP A 68 -10.16 -2.79 -5.59
C TRP A 68 -9.07 -3.76 -6.07
N ALA A 69 -9.42 -4.89 -6.69
CA ALA A 69 -8.43 -5.86 -7.19
C ALA A 69 -7.40 -5.24 -8.16
N ALA A 70 -7.80 -4.22 -8.93
CA ALA A 70 -6.91 -3.48 -9.82
C ALA A 70 -5.75 -2.77 -9.08
N PHE A 71 -5.90 -2.47 -7.78
CA PHE A 71 -4.84 -1.85 -6.98
C PHE A 71 -3.70 -2.81 -6.67
N ILE A 72 -3.91 -4.12 -6.76
CA ILE A 72 -2.84 -5.10 -6.66
C ILE A 72 -1.82 -4.81 -7.77
N ALA A 73 -2.23 -4.92 -9.03
CA ALA A 73 -1.37 -4.61 -10.18
C ALA A 73 -0.75 -3.20 -10.08
N ARG A 74 -1.55 -2.21 -9.69
CA ARG A 74 -1.10 -0.82 -9.57
C ARG A 74 0.06 -0.62 -8.59
N ASN A 75 0.06 -1.31 -7.44
CA ASN A 75 1.16 -1.21 -6.47
C ASN A 75 2.45 -1.85 -7.01
N TYR A 76 2.35 -2.92 -7.80
CA TYR A 76 3.52 -3.57 -8.41
C TYR A 76 4.06 -2.76 -9.60
N GLU A 77 3.18 -2.36 -10.52
CA GLU A 77 3.53 -1.60 -11.72
C GLU A 77 4.21 -0.26 -11.38
N HIS A 78 3.84 0.35 -10.25
CA HIS A 78 4.47 1.57 -9.76
C HIS A 78 5.99 1.42 -9.57
N PHE A 79 6.47 0.22 -9.21
CA PHE A 79 7.88 -0.09 -9.04
C PHE A 79 8.47 -0.88 -10.22
N ASN A 80 7.78 -0.90 -11.37
CA ASN A 80 8.12 -1.71 -12.55
C ASN A 80 8.18 -3.22 -12.25
N LEU A 81 7.38 -3.69 -11.30
CA LEU A 81 7.23 -5.10 -10.96
C LEU A 81 6.00 -5.70 -11.63
N THR A 82 6.01 -7.02 -11.82
CA THR A 82 4.86 -7.76 -12.34
C THR A 82 4.06 -8.33 -11.18
N ALA A 83 2.75 -8.06 -11.14
CA ALA A 83 1.87 -8.67 -10.14
C ALA A 83 1.76 -10.20 -10.38
N PRO A 84 1.73 -11.00 -9.30
CA PRO A 84 1.62 -12.46 -9.39
C PRO A 84 0.22 -12.94 -9.81
#